data_AF-A0A9W8MDI3-F1
#
_entry.id   AF-A0A9W8MDI3-F1
#
_cell.length_a   1.000
_cell.length_b   1.000
_cell.length_c   1.000
_cell.angle_alpha   90.00
_cell.angle_beta   90.00
_cell.angle_gamma   90.00
#
_symmetry.space_group_name_H-M   'P 1'
#
loop_
_entity.id
_entity.type
_entity.pdbx_description
1 polymer ?
#
loop_
_entity_poly.entity_id
_entity_poly.type
_entity_poly.pdbx_seq_one_letter_code
_entity_poly.pdbx_strand_id
1 'polypeptide(L)'
;MVSLLVGVRYYIQNVDSGTFLELPDKLTESEVKTRPVKFSEKQLWTIVADQREPDVFLLENVAQKTWLGVVTEGNRFSQLVGHSRANACKWCLDPDLDGDGFW
;
A
#
# COMPACT_ATOMS: atom_id res chain seq x y z
N MET A 1 -4.39 -18.86 1.70
CA MET A 1 -3.55 -18.44 2.84
C MET A 1 -3.63 -16.93 3.09
N VAL A 2 -3.94 -16.12 2.08
CA VAL A 2 -3.97 -14.64 2.15
C VAL A 2 -5.17 -14.06 2.94
N SER A 3 -6.18 -14.86 3.26
CA SER A 3 -7.36 -14.44 4.05
C SER A 3 -7.02 -13.96 5.47
N LEU A 4 -5.86 -14.35 6.01
CA LEU A 4 -5.41 -13.96 7.35
C LEU A 4 -4.87 -12.53 7.42
N LEU A 5 -4.61 -11.90 6.26
CA LEU A 5 -4.07 -10.53 6.19
C LEU A 5 -5.17 -9.47 6.28
N VAL A 6 -6.42 -9.84 5.99
CA VAL A 6 -7.51 -8.89 5.82
C VAL A 6 -8.00 -8.37 7.16
N GLY A 7 -8.15 -7.04 7.27
CA GLY A 7 -8.65 -6.38 8.48
C GLY A 7 -7.60 -6.20 9.59
N VAL A 8 -6.36 -6.62 9.35
CA VAL A 8 -5.23 -6.43 10.24
C VAL A 8 -4.42 -5.21 9.80
N ARG A 9 -3.75 -4.57 10.77
CA ARG A 9 -2.93 -3.38 10.57
C ARG A 9 -1.45 -3.77 10.51
N TYR A 10 -0.75 -3.27 9.49
CA TYR A 10 0.64 -3.60 9.21
C TYR A 10 1.51 -2.37 9.02
N TYR A 11 2.78 -2.51 9.38
CA TYR A 11 3.85 -1.68 8.87
C TYR A 11 4.41 -2.35 7.61
N ILE A 12 4.44 -1.64 6.49
CA ILE A 12 4.96 -2.17 5.22
C ILE A 12 6.39 -1.67 5.07
N GLN A 13 7.35 -2.60 5.06
CA GLN A 13 8.77 -2.31 4.99
C GLN A 13 9.31 -2.55 3.57
N ASN A 14 10.08 -1.60 3.05
CA ASN A 14 10.98 -1.85 1.93
C ASN A 14 12.20 -2.63 2.45
N VAL A 15 12.38 -3.86 1.95
CA VAL A 15 13.39 -4.80 2.45
C VAL A 15 14.81 -4.30 2.24
N ASP A 16 15.10 -3.64 1.11
CA ASP A 16 16.45 -3.18 0.76
C ASP A 16 16.95 -2.06 1.68
N SER A 17 16.07 -1.12 2.00
CA SER A 17 16.41 0.09 2.77
C SER A 17 16.06 -0.02 4.26
N GLY A 18 15.25 -1.00 4.64
CA GLY A 18 14.66 -1.11 5.97
C GLY A 18 13.68 0.00 6.32
N THR A 19 13.32 0.88 5.38
CA THR A 19 12.39 2.00 5.58
C THR A 19 10.93 1.56 5.40
N PHE A 20 10.01 2.31 5.98
CA PHE A 20 8.59 1.97 6.09
C PHE A 20 7.72 2.95 5.32
N LEU A 21 6.71 2.40 4.64
CA LEU A 21 5.73 3.15 3.87
C LEU A 21 4.94 4.10 4.78
N GLU A 22 4.98 5.38 4.49
CA GLU A 22 4.38 6.48 5.25
C GLU A 22 3.55 7.37 4.33
N LEU A 23 2.33 7.70 4.75
CA LEU A 23 1.57 8.79 4.16
C LEU A 23 1.55 10.00 5.10
N PRO A 24 2.36 11.04 4.84
CA PRO A 24 2.59 12.11 5.80
C PRO A 24 1.36 13.00 6.00
N ASP A 25 0.58 13.24 4.95
CA ASP A 25 -0.45 14.27 4.92
C ASP A 25 -1.78 13.73 4.39
N LYS A 26 -2.89 14.33 4.84
CA LYS A 26 -4.25 14.03 4.35
C LYS A 26 -4.60 14.98 3.21
N LEU A 27 -3.94 14.83 2.07
CA LEU A 27 -4.29 15.56 0.85
C LEU A 27 -4.59 14.54 -0.25
N THR A 28 -5.55 14.87 -1.12
CA THR A 28 -5.77 14.12 -2.35
C THR A 28 -4.47 14.10 -3.14
N GLU A 29 -4.03 12.91 -3.54
CA GLU A 29 -2.77 12.70 -4.26
C GLU A 29 -1.52 13.11 -3.46
N SER A 30 -1.62 13.13 -2.12
CA SER A 30 -0.43 13.25 -1.27
C SER A 30 0.55 12.13 -1.56
N GLU A 31 1.79 12.50 -1.79
CA GLU A 31 2.88 11.56 -2.09
C GLU A 31 3.14 10.64 -0.89
N VAL A 32 3.11 9.34 -1.14
CA VAL A 32 3.49 8.29 -0.19
C VAL A 32 5.00 8.12 -0.27
N LYS A 33 5.67 8.07 0.88
CA LYS A 33 7.14 7.99 0.98
C LYS A 33 7.54 6.80 1.83
N THR A 34 8.78 6.34 1.70
CA THR A 34 9.36 5.47 2.72
C THR A 34 10.23 6.27 3.69
N ARG A 35 10.16 5.95 4.98
CA ARG A 35 10.91 6.65 6.04
C ARG A 35 11.34 5.69 7.13
N PRO A 36 12.34 6.03 7.96
CA PRO A 36 12.67 5.25 9.16
C PRO A 36 11.44 5.00 10.03
N VAL A 37 11.45 3.90 10.79
CA VAL A 37 10.34 3.55 11.68
C VAL A 37 10.09 4.65 12.71
N LYS A 38 8.83 5.06 12.84
CA LYS A 38 8.35 6.03 13.84
C LYS A 38 7.24 5.47 14.72
N PHE A 39 6.77 4.25 14.43
CA PHE A 39 5.62 3.61 15.09
C PHE A 39 4.37 4.51 15.13
N SER A 40 4.13 5.28 14.06
CA SER A 40 2.99 6.18 13.95
C SER A 40 1.88 5.60 13.08
N GLU A 41 0.64 6.05 13.29
CA GLU A 41 -0.49 5.66 12.44
C GLU A 41 -0.31 6.10 10.97
N LYS A 42 0.56 7.07 10.69
CA LYS A 42 0.91 7.48 9.32
C LYS A 42 1.69 6.40 8.56
N GLN A 43 2.36 5.50 9.28
CA GLN A 43 3.08 4.35 8.73
C GLN A 43 2.29 3.04 8.80
N LEU A 44 1.04 3.10 9.28
CA LEU A 44 0.23 1.93 9.53
C LEU A 44 -0.83 1.81 8.42
N TRP A 45 -0.95 0.60 7.87
CA TRP A 45 -1.80 0.31 6.73
C TRP A 45 -2.71 -0.88 7.03
N THR A 46 -3.99 -0.78 6.65
CA THR A 46 -4.94 -1.88 6.75
C THR A 46 -5.05 -2.53 5.38
N ILE A 47 -4.85 -3.85 5.32
CA ILE A 47 -5.08 -4.64 4.11
C ILE A 47 -6.56 -5.01 4.06
N VAL A 48 -7.22 -4.70 2.96
CA VAL A 48 -8.65 -4.93 2.74
C VAL A 48 -8.83 -5.76 1.48
N ALA A 49 -9.57 -6.86 1.55
CA ALA A 49 -9.89 -7.64 0.35
C ALA A 49 -10.81 -6.86 -0.59
N ASP A 50 -10.58 -6.98 -1.89
CA ASP A 50 -11.58 -6.66 -2.90
C ASP A 50 -12.72 -7.68 -2.80
N GLN A 51 -13.96 -7.20 -2.88
CA GLN A 51 -15.14 -8.06 -2.71
C GLN A 51 -15.49 -8.87 -3.97
N ARG A 52 -14.91 -8.50 -5.12
CA ARG A 52 -15.24 -9.05 -6.43
C ARG A 52 -14.14 -9.94 -6.97
N GLU A 53 -12.89 -9.61 -6.66
CA GLU A 53 -11.72 -10.32 -7.16
C GLU A 53 -10.99 -11.03 -6.00
N PRO A 54 -10.88 -12.37 -6.05
CA PRO A 54 -10.08 -13.10 -5.07
C PRO A 54 -8.61 -12.70 -5.20
N ASP A 55 -7.89 -12.69 -4.08
CA ASP A 55 -6.45 -12.37 -3.99
C ASP A 55 -6.07 -10.96 -4.50
N VAL A 56 -7.06 -10.08 -4.63
CA VAL A 56 -6.87 -8.66 -4.89
C VAL A 56 -7.16 -7.86 -3.63
N PHE A 57 -6.29 -6.90 -3.34
CA PHE A 57 -6.29 -6.14 -2.10
C PHE A 57 -6.26 -4.64 -2.35
N LEU A 58 -6.78 -3.93 -1.37
CA LEU A 58 -6.74 -2.49 -1.24
C LEU A 58 -6.02 -2.17 0.07
N LEU A 59 -5.20 -1.11 0.06
CA LEU A 59 -4.45 -0.70 1.24
C LEU A 59 -4.97 0.64 1.73
N GLU A 60 -5.48 0.70 2.95
CA GLU A 60 -5.93 1.94 3.58
C GLU A 60 -4.91 2.44 4.60
N ASN A 61 -4.49 3.70 4.49
CA ASN A 61 -3.69 4.33 5.54
C ASN A 61 -4.53 4.62 6.78
N VAL A 62 -4.04 4.19 7.95
CA VAL A 62 -4.80 4.28 9.20
C VAL A 62 -5.00 5.71 9.67
N ALA A 63 -3.97 6.57 9.58
CA ALA A 63 -4.07 7.97 10.02
C ALA A 63 -4.95 8.80 9.07
N GLN A 64 -4.69 8.71 7.76
CA GLN A 64 -5.29 9.64 6.80
C GLN A 64 -6.67 9.19 6.30
N LYS A 65 -7.02 7.90 6.46
CA LYS A 65 -8.25 7.29 5.91
C LYS A 65 -8.33 7.45 4.38
N THR A 66 -7.19 7.28 3.73
CA THR A 66 -7.01 7.31 2.28
C THR A 66 -6.40 5.99 1.81
N TRP A 67 -6.49 5.73 0.52
CA TRP A 67 -6.16 4.45 -0.09
C TRP A 67 -4.90 4.57 -0.93
N LEU A 68 -4.04 3.56 -0.87
CA LEU A 68 -2.83 3.53 -1.66
C LEU A 68 -3.18 3.45 -3.15
N GLY A 69 -2.61 4.35 -3.93
CA GLY A 69 -2.64 4.25 -5.37
C GLY A 69 -1.38 4.77 -6.03
N VAL A 70 -1.44 4.85 -7.36
CA VAL A 70 -0.33 5.26 -8.21
C VAL A 70 -0.76 6.41 -9.10
N VAL A 71 0.15 7.36 -9.33
CA VAL A 71 0.05 8.30 -10.44
C VAL A 71 0.93 7.80 -11.57
N THR A 72 0.40 7.83 -12.79
CA THR A 72 1.11 7.44 -14.01
C THR A 72 1.31 8.63 -14.93
N GLU A 73 2.50 8.75 -15.51
CA GLU A 73 2.79 9.69 -16.59
C GLU A 73 2.79 8.93 -17.92
N GLY A 74 1.70 9.06 -18.67
CA GLY A 74 1.43 8.18 -19.79
C GLY A 74 1.28 6.73 -19.32
N ASN A 75 2.11 5.84 -19.87
CA ASN A 75 2.10 4.41 -19.52
C ASN A 75 3.16 4.03 -18.46
N ARG A 76 3.79 5.00 -17.80
CA ARG A 76 4.84 4.75 -16.81
C ARG A 76 4.37 5.11 -15.41
N PHE A 77 4.71 4.26 -14.45
CA PHE A 77 4.62 4.61 -13.04
C PHE A 77 5.45 5.86 -12.75
N SER A 78 4.85 6.82 -12.04
CA SER A 78 5.55 8.03 -11.57
C SER A 78 5.74 7.97 -10.06
N GLN A 79 4.65 7.84 -9.29
CA GLN A 79 4.71 7.90 -7.83
C GLN A 79 3.56 7.15 -7.13
N LEU A 80 3.78 6.77 -5.87
CA LEU A 80 2.72 6.28 -4.97
C LEU A 80 2.04 7.47 -4.29
N VAL A 81 0.71 7.42 -4.19
CA VAL A 81 -0.09 8.50 -3.60
C VAL A 81 -1.25 7.99 -2.74
N GLY A 82 -1.79 8.87 -1.91
CA GLY A 82 -3.08 8.66 -1.24
C GLY A 82 -4.27 9.10 -2.10
N HIS A 83 -5.19 8.19 -2.37
CA HIS A 83 -6.44 8.41 -3.10
C HIS A 83 -7.69 8.22 -2.24
N SER A 84 -8.84 8.66 -2.78
CA SER A 84 -10.15 8.24 -2.30
C SER A 84 -10.38 6.75 -2.60
N ARG A 85 -11.32 6.11 -1.90
CA ARG A 85 -11.63 4.68 -2.15
C ARG A 85 -12.02 4.40 -3.60
N ALA A 86 -12.76 5.32 -4.23
CA ALA A 86 -13.22 5.17 -5.60
C ALA A 86 -12.07 5.13 -6.62
N ASN A 87 -10.92 5.74 -6.28
CA ASN A 87 -9.74 5.84 -7.13
C ASN A 87 -8.57 5.02 -6.57
N ALA A 88 -8.82 4.11 -5.63
CA ALA A 88 -7.80 3.26 -5.05
C ALA A 88 -7.24 2.29 -6.10
N CYS A 89 -5.94 2.03 -6.04
CA CYS A 89 -5.37 0.98 -6.85
C CYS A 89 -5.59 -0.38 -6.20
N LYS A 90 -5.72 -1.39 -7.06
CA LYS A 90 -5.77 -2.80 -6.71
C LYS A 90 -4.36 -3.35 -6.65
N TRP A 91 -4.09 -4.16 -5.63
CA TRP A 91 -2.79 -4.74 -5.35
C TRP A 91 -2.92 -6.25 -5.24
N CYS A 92 -2.03 -6.99 -5.91
CA CYS A 92 -1.87 -8.42 -5.68
C CYS A 92 -0.74 -8.59 -4.65
N LEU A 93 -0.99 -9.41 -3.62
CA LEU A 93 0.03 -9.78 -2.64
C LEU A 93 0.49 -11.20 -2.97
N ASP A 94 1.59 -11.29 -3.71
CA ASP A 94 2.19 -12.57 -4.03
C ASP A 94 3.17 -12.96 -2.91
N PRO A 95 2.98 -14.11 -2.25
CA PRO A 95 3.94 -14.64 -1.30
C PRO A 95 5.16 -15.26 -1.99
N ASP A 96 5.59 -14.76 -3.17
CA ASP A 96 6.82 -15.23 -3.80
C ASP A 96 8.00 -15.06 -2.82
N LEU A 97 8.45 -16.20 -2.30
CA LEU A 97 9.37 -16.33 -1.16
C LEU A 97 10.81 -16.60 -1.62
N ASP A 98 11.04 -16.89 -2.91
CA ASP A 98 12.38 -17.19 -3.43
C ASP A 98 12.99 -16.04 -4.24
N GLY A 99 12.18 -15.05 -4.63
CA GLY A 99 12.65 -13.81 -5.24
C GLY A 99 13.24 -14.02 -6.64
N ASP A 100 12.86 -15.10 -7.33
CA ASP A 100 13.34 -15.38 -8.69
C ASP A 100 12.65 -14.52 -9.76
N GLY A 101 11.56 -13.85 -9.42
CA GLY A 101 10.98 -12.77 -10.22
C GLY A 101 10.48 -13.21 -11.59
N PHE A 102 10.14 -14.49 -11.77
CA PHE A 102 9.57 -14.96 -13.03
C PHE A 102 8.07 -14.61 -13.13
N TRP A 103 7.79 -13.69 -14.06
CA TRP A 103 6.46 -13.40 -14.62
C TRP A 103 6.28 -14.11 -15.96
#